data_AF-A0A523NAJ3-F1
#
_entry.id   AF-A0A523NAJ3-F1
#
_cell.length_a   1.000
_cell.length_b   1.000
_cell.length_c   1.000
_cell.angle_alpha   90.00
_cell.angle_beta   90.00
_cell.angle_gamma   90.00
#
_symmetry.space_group_name_H-M   'P 1'
#
loop_
_entity.id
_entity.type
_entity.pdbx_description
1 polymer ?
#
loop_
_entity_poly.entity_id
_entity_poly.type
_entity_poly.pdbx_seq_one_letter_code
_entity_poly.pdbx_strand_id
1 'polypeptide(L)'
;MTLSRPRLVLLPGEAPIDASLIEPLREAFEIIQLEDAGQLQQFLADASGAEAASVVLQHIGEGVAVVDAQGKVTWQNNRLNEYDQEVRRQFAELCHEALQLFNAYADPASRARRASRKFSFRCGESHFEMVASPGSAEEDRFTTVVGVLWDVTASRRLLDKLDAIDAAGSELMKIEADAISHLSVAERLTLLEEKIVTYVHDLLEFDDFEIRMLDRETNRLDLVMAIGISPLRIGEVIFAEAEGNGISGYVAASGESYLCPSVRDDPRYREGLDNAASSLTVPLRLHDRTIGVFNIESQTTNAFDENDRQFATIFGRYIAMAMNILNLLVVERFTTNEQVARTVLGELSEPLADITGLAEALREEKLADGKTRKGLDEIIEAVEKIRRRIAACSAGPRTVLGAEEELHRAEPDPAMIGKRVLIADDDDEIRNSVAAILTQRGCQVIACAGGGETIDVIRSTPSDRPFALIISDIKMPDRSGYEVFRAAKEAFTETPVILMTGFGYDPHHSIVRASQEGLQSFLFKPFKARQLVEEVKKAFELSDAGKKEL
;
A
#
# COMPACT_ATOMS: atom_id res chain seq x y z
N MET A 1 15.52 54.96 -12.91
CA MET A 1 16.84 54.46 -13.34
C MET A 1 16.57 53.41 -14.40
N THR A 2 17.07 53.60 -15.62
CA THR A 2 16.91 52.64 -16.73
C THR A 2 17.60 51.33 -16.35
N LEU A 3 16.83 50.25 -16.19
CA LEU A 3 17.33 48.90 -15.94
C LEU A 3 18.10 48.44 -17.17
N SER A 4 19.43 48.41 -17.09
CA SER A 4 20.28 47.79 -18.10
C SER A 4 20.02 46.28 -18.11
N ARG A 5 19.83 45.70 -19.30
CA ARG A 5 19.67 44.24 -19.44
C ARG A 5 20.93 43.53 -18.91
N PRO A 6 20.81 42.40 -18.20
CA PRO A 6 21.97 41.63 -17.76
C PRO A 6 22.81 41.17 -18.96
N ARG A 7 24.13 41.16 -18.81
CA ARG A 7 25.08 40.80 -19.89
C ARG A 7 25.41 39.31 -19.87
N LEU A 8 25.34 38.66 -21.02
CA LEU A 8 25.70 37.26 -21.19
C LEU A 8 26.94 37.18 -22.11
N VAL A 9 28.07 36.74 -21.57
CA VAL A 9 29.33 36.64 -22.32
C VAL A 9 29.51 35.22 -22.83
N LEU A 10 29.62 35.06 -24.15
CA LEU A 10 29.83 33.77 -24.81
C LEU A 10 31.31 33.63 -25.19
N LEU A 11 31.92 32.54 -24.70
CA LEU A 11 33.31 32.21 -24.94
C LEU A 11 33.44 31.27 -26.16
N PRO A 12 34.51 31.42 -26.97
CA PRO A 12 34.74 30.52 -28.09
C PRO A 12 35.18 29.13 -27.56
N GLY A 13 34.38 28.11 -27.89
CA GLY A 13 34.68 26.70 -27.63
C GLY A 13 35.10 25.96 -28.91
N GLU A 14 35.42 24.66 -28.80
CA GLU A 14 35.87 23.84 -29.96
C GLU A 14 34.80 23.66 -31.06
N ALA A 15 33.53 23.91 -30.74
CA ALA A 15 32.41 23.88 -31.69
C ALA A 15 31.64 25.22 -31.63
N PRO A 16 31.29 25.83 -32.79
CA PRO A 16 30.52 27.06 -32.82
C PRO A 16 29.10 26.83 -32.28
N ILE A 17 28.62 27.73 -31.43
CA ILE A 17 27.24 27.74 -30.93
C ILE A 17 26.31 28.11 -32.10
N ASP A 18 25.27 27.31 -32.32
CA ASP A 18 24.26 27.55 -33.35
C ASP A 18 23.54 28.89 -33.10
N ALA A 19 23.49 29.75 -34.12
CA ALA A 19 22.85 31.07 -34.05
C ALA A 19 21.38 30.99 -33.64
N SER A 20 20.69 29.88 -33.93
CA SER A 20 19.30 29.65 -33.55
C SER A 20 19.07 29.51 -32.03
N LEU A 21 20.10 29.17 -31.25
CA LEU A 21 20.06 29.11 -29.79
C LEU A 21 20.34 30.48 -29.12
N ILE A 22 20.96 31.40 -29.86
CA ILE A 22 21.39 32.71 -29.35
C ILE A 22 20.27 33.74 -29.45
N GLU A 23 19.44 33.67 -30.50
CA GLU A 23 18.37 34.64 -30.74
C GLU A 23 17.35 34.76 -29.59
N PRO A 24 16.83 33.66 -28.99
CA PRO A 24 15.91 33.76 -27.85
C PRO A 24 16.56 34.42 -26.62
N LEU A 25 17.87 34.28 -26.45
CA LEU A 25 18.60 34.82 -25.30
C LEU A 25 18.83 36.34 -25.42
N ARG A 26 18.79 36.91 -26.64
CA ARG A 26 18.95 38.35 -26.88
C ARG A 26 17.78 39.19 -26.36
N GLU A 27 16.62 38.57 -26.14
CA GLU A 27 15.45 39.23 -25.56
C GLU A 27 15.66 39.54 -24.07
N ALA A 28 16.33 38.63 -23.35
CA ALA A 28 16.58 38.73 -21.91
C ALA A 28 17.97 39.30 -21.56
N PHE A 29 18.98 39.11 -22.42
CA PHE A 29 20.36 39.47 -22.15
C PHE A 29 21.00 40.34 -23.24
N GLU A 30 21.93 41.21 -22.85
CA GLU A 30 22.88 41.83 -23.77
C GLU A 30 24.02 40.82 -24.04
N ILE A 31 24.00 40.18 -25.20
CA ILE A 31 24.96 39.11 -25.54
C ILE A 31 26.24 39.68 -26.11
N ILE A 32 27.38 39.36 -25.48
CA ILE A 32 28.73 39.72 -25.91
C ILE A 32 29.44 38.44 -26.32
N GLN A 33 29.73 38.29 -27.61
CA GLN A 33 30.51 37.16 -28.13
C GLN A 33 31.97 37.56 -28.24
N LEU A 34 32.84 36.78 -27.60
CA LEU A 34 34.29 36.97 -27.70
C LEU A 34 34.85 36.06 -28.79
N GLU A 35 35.69 36.60 -29.66
CA GLU A 35 36.21 35.87 -30.82
C GLU A 35 37.44 35.02 -30.45
N ASP A 36 38.16 35.39 -29.39
CA ASP A 36 39.29 34.64 -28.85
C ASP A 36 39.42 34.80 -27.32
N ALA A 37 40.23 33.94 -26.71
CA ALA A 37 40.50 33.96 -25.26
C ALA A 37 41.35 35.17 -24.80
N GLY A 38 42.01 35.89 -25.71
CA GLY A 38 42.76 37.11 -25.43
C GLY A 38 41.84 38.31 -25.19
N GLN A 39 40.72 38.38 -25.91
CA GLN A 39 39.67 39.37 -25.68
C GLN A 39 38.99 39.18 -24.31
N LEU A 40 38.98 37.96 -23.75
CA LEU A 40 38.49 37.72 -22.39
C LEU A 40 39.38 38.41 -21.33
N GLN A 41 40.70 38.31 -21.47
CA GLN A 41 41.64 39.00 -20.57
C GLN A 41 41.48 40.51 -20.66
N GLN A 42 41.26 41.05 -21.86
CA GLN A 42 41.07 42.48 -22.07
C GLN A 42 39.71 42.97 -21.58
N PHE A 43 38.64 42.19 -21.78
CA PHE A 43 37.29 42.45 -21.28
C PHE A 43 37.20 42.37 -19.75
N LEU A 44 37.92 41.43 -19.12
CA LEU A 44 38.07 41.35 -17.67
C LEU A 44 39.00 42.45 -17.11
N ALA A 45 39.94 42.96 -17.90
CA ALA A 45 40.82 44.07 -17.53
C ALA A 45 40.13 45.44 -17.61
N ASP A 46 39.08 45.58 -18.41
CA ASP A 46 38.21 46.76 -18.38
C ASP A 46 37.41 46.78 -17.07
N ALA A 47 37.41 47.94 -16.39
CA ALA A 47 36.81 48.11 -15.06
C ALA A 47 35.36 47.60 -14.97
N SER A 48 34.58 47.72 -16.05
CA SER A 48 33.20 47.23 -16.11
C SER A 48 33.06 45.70 -16.11
N GLY A 49 34.02 44.96 -16.69
CA GLY A 49 34.01 43.50 -16.71
C GLY A 49 34.45 42.89 -15.38
N ALA A 50 35.46 43.50 -14.75
CA ALA A 50 35.88 43.16 -13.39
C ALA A 50 34.78 43.44 -12.36
N GLU A 51 34.08 44.59 -12.47
CA GLU A 51 32.95 44.92 -11.62
C GLU A 51 31.78 43.95 -11.80
N ALA A 52 31.43 43.59 -13.04
CA ALA A 52 30.36 42.63 -13.31
C ALA A 52 30.70 41.21 -12.78
N ALA A 53 31.93 40.73 -13.00
CA ALA A 53 32.39 39.45 -12.48
C ALA A 53 32.41 39.42 -10.95
N SER A 54 32.82 40.53 -10.32
CA SER A 54 32.78 40.68 -8.87
C SER A 54 31.35 40.63 -8.34
N VAL A 55 30.40 41.33 -8.97
CA VAL A 55 28.98 41.30 -8.57
C VAL A 55 28.41 39.89 -8.66
N VAL A 56 28.67 39.16 -9.75
CA VAL A 56 28.20 37.78 -9.92
C VAL A 56 28.77 36.87 -8.82
N LEU A 57 30.08 36.91 -8.60
CA LEU A 57 30.75 36.10 -7.58
C LEU A 57 30.30 36.44 -6.15
N GLN A 58 29.87 37.67 -5.89
CA GLN A 58 29.35 38.09 -4.58
C GLN A 58 27.92 37.63 -4.29
N HIS A 59 27.12 37.33 -5.32
CA HIS A 59 25.70 36.96 -5.18
C HIS A 59 25.38 35.50 -5.56
N ILE A 60 26.38 34.74 -5.96
CA ILE A 60 26.23 33.30 -6.21
C ILE A 60 25.85 32.56 -4.91
N GLY A 61 24.99 31.53 -5.02
CA GLY A 61 24.41 30.81 -3.87
C GLY A 61 25.40 29.90 -3.13
N GLU A 62 26.55 29.66 -3.75
CA GLU A 62 27.67 28.88 -3.26
C GLU A 62 28.74 29.76 -2.61
N GLY A 63 29.40 29.24 -1.58
CA GLY A 63 30.57 29.89 -0.99
C GLY A 63 31.78 29.74 -1.90
N VAL A 64 32.43 30.84 -2.28
CA VAL A 64 33.61 30.82 -3.17
C VAL A 64 34.76 31.54 -2.50
N ALA A 65 35.95 30.95 -2.55
CA ALA A 65 37.17 31.58 -2.07
C ALA A 65 38.43 31.16 -2.84
N VAL A 66 39.43 32.04 -2.77
CA VAL A 66 40.80 31.80 -3.23
C VAL A 66 41.69 31.62 -2.02
N VAL A 67 42.40 30.50 -1.96
CA VAL A 67 43.31 30.15 -0.86
C VAL A 67 44.74 30.07 -1.40
N ASP A 68 45.69 30.64 -0.67
CA ASP A 68 47.11 30.63 -1.03
C ASP A 68 47.84 29.34 -0.61
N ALA A 69 49.12 29.25 -0.98
CA ALA A 69 49.99 28.14 -0.67
C ALA A 69 50.21 27.88 0.83
N GLN A 70 49.88 28.83 1.70
CA GLN A 70 49.95 28.69 3.15
C GLN A 70 48.61 28.30 3.78
N GLY A 71 47.56 28.12 2.97
CA GLY A 71 46.21 27.81 3.45
C GLY A 71 45.43 29.03 3.93
N LYS A 72 45.91 30.25 3.63
CA LYS A 72 45.22 31.49 4.00
C LYS A 72 44.27 31.91 2.88
N VAL A 73 43.05 32.25 3.27
CA VAL A 73 42.03 32.81 2.36
C VAL A 73 42.47 34.22 1.96
N THR A 74 42.72 34.42 0.67
CA THR A 74 43.14 35.71 0.09
C THR A 74 41.94 36.52 -0.43
N TRP A 75 40.88 35.84 -0.83
CA TRP A 75 39.61 36.43 -1.25
C TRP A 75 38.47 35.45 -0.99
N GLN A 76 37.28 35.96 -0.64
CA GLN A 76 36.06 35.17 -0.47
C GLN A 76 34.82 36.01 -0.80
N ASN A 77 33.72 35.34 -1.17
CA ASN A 77 32.42 35.98 -1.38
C ASN A 77 31.59 36.11 -0.09
N ASN A 78 30.50 36.88 -0.17
CA ASN A 78 29.56 37.07 0.93
C ASN A 78 29.00 35.76 1.46
N ARG A 79 28.61 34.84 0.56
CA ARG A 79 28.04 33.56 0.93
C ARG A 79 28.98 32.71 1.78
N LEU A 80 30.28 32.67 1.46
CA LEU A 80 31.25 31.95 2.31
C LEU A 80 31.42 32.61 3.69
N ASN A 81 31.29 33.94 3.75
CA ASN A 81 31.42 34.70 4.98
C ASN A 81 30.23 34.50 5.95
N GLU A 82 29.06 34.11 5.43
CA GLU A 82 27.88 33.77 6.23
C GLU A 82 28.06 32.47 7.02
N TYR A 83 28.94 31.56 6.57
CA TYR A 83 29.19 30.30 7.29
C TYR A 83 30.03 30.50 8.56
N ASP A 84 29.79 29.62 9.53
CA ASP A 84 30.50 29.59 10.80
C ASP A 84 32.01 29.46 10.63
N GLN A 85 32.75 29.91 11.65
CA GLN A 85 34.22 29.88 11.64
C GLN A 85 34.77 28.47 11.43
N GLU A 86 34.11 27.45 11.98
CA GLU A 86 34.53 26.06 11.85
C GLU A 86 34.38 25.53 10.41
N VAL A 87 33.30 25.88 9.72
CA VAL A 87 33.09 25.53 8.30
C VAL A 87 34.17 26.18 7.43
N ARG A 88 34.43 27.48 7.65
CA ARG A 88 35.48 28.20 6.92
C ARG A 88 36.88 27.64 7.17
N ARG A 89 37.16 27.20 8.41
CA ARG A 89 38.44 26.55 8.77
C ARG A 89 38.62 25.24 8.01
N GLN A 90 37.62 24.35 8.05
CA GLN A 90 37.69 23.06 7.35
C GLN A 90 37.78 23.24 5.82
N PHE A 91 37.04 24.20 5.25
CA PHE A 91 37.15 24.56 3.85
C PHE A 91 38.59 24.98 3.46
N ALA A 92 39.22 25.86 4.24
CA ALA A 92 40.58 26.32 3.96
C ALA A 92 41.62 25.19 4.07
N GLU A 93 41.46 24.28 5.04
CA GLU A 93 42.30 23.09 5.21
C GLU A 93 42.21 22.14 4.01
N LEU A 94 40.99 21.84 3.53
CA LEU A 94 40.78 20.99 2.35
C LEU A 94 41.28 21.65 1.06
N CYS A 95 41.14 22.98 0.93
CA CYS A 95 41.76 23.73 -0.16
C CYS A 95 43.30 23.59 -0.12
N HIS A 96 43.92 23.74 1.04
CA HIS A 96 45.36 23.59 1.19
C HIS A 96 45.82 22.16 0.84
N GLU A 97 45.08 21.14 1.29
CA GLU A 97 45.32 19.74 0.92
C GLU A 97 45.22 19.54 -0.60
N ALA A 98 44.17 20.06 -1.24
CA ALA A 98 44.00 19.97 -2.69
C ALA A 98 45.18 20.59 -3.45
N LEU A 99 45.69 21.73 -2.98
CA LEU A 99 46.84 22.40 -3.57
C LEU A 99 48.13 21.57 -3.47
N GLN A 100 48.33 20.88 -2.33
CA GLN A 100 49.43 19.92 -2.19
C GLN A 100 49.29 18.76 -3.19
N LEU A 101 48.07 18.22 -3.36
CA LEU A 101 47.80 17.16 -4.33
C LEU A 101 48.05 17.60 -5.77
N PHE A 102 47.69 18.83 -6.15
CA PHE A 102 47.99 19.35 -7.49
C PHE A 102 49.49 19.47 -7.74
N ASN A 103 50.25 19.90 -6.72
CA ASN A 103 51.70 20.06 -6.79
C ASN A 103 52.49 18.75 -6.65
N ALA A 104 51.85 17.65 -6.22
CA ALA A 104 52.49 16.34 -6.12
C ALA A 104 52.72 15.65 -7.49
N TYR A 105 52.03 16.09 -8.55
CA TYR A 105 52.23 15.56 -9.90
C TYR A 105 53.49 16.15 -10.56
N ALA A 106 54.47 15.28 -10.80
CA ALA A 106 55.77 15.66 -11.38
C ALA A 106 55.70 16.16 -12.83
N ASP A 107 54.70 15.72 -13.62
CA ASP A 107 54.52 16.13 -15.02
C ASP A 107 53.63 17.39 -15.13
N PRO A 108 54.17 18.54 -15.58
CA PRO A 108 53.40 19.78 -15.80
C PRO A 108 52.32 19.69 -16.89
N ALA A 109 52.45 18.75 -17.83
CA ALA A 109 51.50 18.54 -18.92
C ALA A 109 50.36 17.57 -18.55
N SER A 110 50.41 16.94 -17.38
CA SER A 110 49.42 15.94 -16.98
C SER A 110 48.02 16.55 -16.81
N ARG A 111 47.03 15.99 -17.50
CA ARG A 111 45.62 16.37 -17.33
C ARG A 111 45.13 16.12 -15.90
N ALA A 112 45.66 15.09 -15.23
CA ALA A 112 45.31 14.77 -13.84
C ALA A 112 45.81 15.82 -12.84
N ARG A 113 46.87 16.57 -13.21
CA ARG A 113 47.42 17.68 -12.42
C ARG A 113 46.50 18.91 -12.42
N ARG A 114 45.72 19.12 -13.50
CA ARG A 114 44.78 20.24 -13.66
C ARG A 114 43.33 19.90 -13.34
N ALA A 115 43.04 18.64 -13.03
CA ALA A 115 41.70 18.18 -12.73
C ALA A 115 41.26 18.60 -11.33
N SER A 116 40.10 19.25 -11.21
CA SER A 116 39.54 19.65 -9.92
C SER A 116 39.29 18.45 -8.99
N ARG A 117 39.36 18.68 -7.68
CA ARG A 117 39.11 17.68 -6.64
C ARG A 117 37.81 17.95 -5.93
N LYS A 118 37.04 16.90 -5.68
CA LYS A 118 35.82 16.93 -4.89
C LYS A 118 36.12 16.49 -3.47
N PHE A 119 35.58 17.20 -2.49
CA PHE A 119 35.64 16.84 -1.08
C PHE A 119 34.24 16.99 -0.47
N SER A 120 34.01 16.27 0.63
CA SER A 120 32.80 16.39 1.43
C SER A 120 33.18 16.37 2.90
N PHE A 121 32.53 17.19 3.72
CA PHE A 121 32.75 17.20 5.17
C PHE A 121 31.46 17.52 5.93
N ARG A 122 31.46 17.25 7.24
CA ARG A 122 30.33 17.47 8.12
C ARG A 122 30.73 18.39 9.27
N CYS A 123 29.90 19.39 9.54
CA CYS A 123 30.04 20.29 10.67
C CYS A 123 28.73 20.29 11.48
N GLY A 124 28.75 19.64 12.66
CA GLY A 124 27.53 19.37 13.42
C GLY A 124 26.55 18.48 12.64
N GLU A 125 25.34 18.98 12.41
CA GLU A 125 24.32 18.33 11.57
C GLU A 125 24.42 18.73 10.08
N SER A 126 25.19 19.77 9.76
CA SER A 126 25.29 20.29 8.40
C SER A 126 26.33 19.53 7.59
N HIS A 127 26.00 19.25 6.33
CA HIS A 127 26.82 18.52 5.38
C HIS A 127 27.17 19.43 4.21
N PHE A 128 28.44 19.46 3.86
CA PHE A 128 28.95 20.32 2.80
C PHE A 128 29.71 19.50 1.77
N GLU A 129 29.60 19.93 0.53
CA GLU A 129 30.46 19.47 -0.57
C GLU A 129 31.23 20.65 -1.13
N MET A 130 32.46 20.38 -1.56
CA MET A 130 33.29 21.37 -2.20
C MET A 130 34.06 20.82 -3.38
N VAL A 131 34.29 21.70 -4.35
CA VAL A 131 35.24 21.48 -5.44
C VAL A 131 36.39 22.44 -5.28
N ALA A 132 37.61 21.91 -5.25
CA ALA A 132 38.84 22.69 -5.32
C ALA A 132 39.44 22.57 -6.72
N SER A 133 39.74 23.71 -7.35
CA SER A 133 40.34 23.80 -8.68
C SER A 133 41.65 24.57 -8.61
N PRO A 134 42.70 24.15 -9.34
CA PRO A 134 43.98 24.85 -9.32
C PRO A 134 43.82 26.28 -9.86
N GLY A 135 44.42 27.24 -9.16
CA GLY A 135 44.41 28.66 -9.52
C GLY A 135 45.69 29.07 -10.27
N SER A 136 46.28 30.19 -9.84
CA SER A 136 47.56 30.69 -10.37
C SER A 136 48.71 29.72 -10.11
N ALA A 137 49.69 29.73 -11.03
CA ALA A 137 50.93 28.97 -10.89
C ALA A 137 52.14 29.87 -11.11
N GLU A 138 53.22 29.61 -10.38
CA GLU A 138 54.55 30.22 -10.52
C GLU A 138 55.59 29.10 -10.61
N GLU A 139 56.56 29.21 -11.51
CA GLU A 139 57.66 28.24 -11.66
C GLU A 139 57.20 26.76 -11.69
N ASP A 140 56.17 26.46 -12.50
CA ASP A 140 55.55 25.14 -12.60
C ASP A 140 55.03 24.58 -11.27
N ARG A 141 54.58 25.44 -10.34
CA ARG A 141 53.86 25.08 -9.11
C ARG A 141 52.64 25.96 -8.91
N PHE A 142 51.51 25.36 -8.57
CA PHE A 142 50.31 26.13 -8.22
C PHE A 142 50.53 26.85 -6.88
N THR A 143 50.28 28.16 -6.87
CA THR A 143 50.40 29.05 -5.70
C THR A 143 49.06 29.36 -5.07
N THR A 144 47.97 29.18 -5.80
CA THR A 144 46.60 29.36 -5.29
C THR A 144 45.67 28.23 -5.73
N VAL A 145 44.59 28.08 -4.99
CA VAL A 145 43.47 27.18 -5.29
C VAL A 145 42.15 27.95 -5.16
N VAL A 146 41.23 27.69 -6.08
CA VAL A 146 39.86 28.22 -6.02
C VAL A 146 38.97 27.12 -5.48
N GLY A 147 38.33 27.36 -4.34
CA GLY A 147 37.35 26.46 -3.75
C GLY A 147 35.93 26.99 -3.93
N VAL A 148 35.01 26.11 -4.29
CA VAL A 148 33.56 26.35 -4.32
C VAL A 148 32.91 25.38 -3.34
N LEU A 149 32.10 25.88 -2.43
CA LEU A 149 31.46 25.18 -1.32
C LEU A 149 29.94 25.35 -1.39
N TRP A 150 29.20 24.27 -1.24
CA TRP A 150 27.74 24.32 -1.13
C TRP A 150 27.24 23.41 -0.01
N ASP A 151 26.15 23.84 0.61
CA ASP A 151 25.44 23.08 1.63
C ASP A 151 24.54 22.03 0.96
N VAL A 152 24.77 20.76 1.28
CA VAL A 152 24.00 19.61 0.79
C VAL A 152 23.13 18.99 1.88
N THR A 153 22.99 19.63 3.04
CA THR A 153 22.31 19.07 4.21
C THR A 153 20.88 18.67 3.90
N ALA A 154 20.10 19.55 3.26
CA ALA A 154 18.71 19.27 2.91
C ALA A 154 18.59 18.10 1.92
N SER A 155 19.37 18.12 0.83
CA SER A 155 19.38 17.05 -0.17
C SER A 155 19.83 15.70 0.42
N ARG A 156 20.77 15.73 1.35
CA ARG A 156 21.28 14.52 2.01
C ARG A 156 20.27 13.95 3.01
N ARG A 157 19.62 14.79 3.81
CA ARG A 157 18.50 14.38 4.68
C ARG A 157 17.35 13.77 3.87
N LEU A 158 17.06 14.34 2.70
CA LEU A 158 16.06 13.80 1.78
C LEU A 158 16.46 12.40 1.27
N LEU A 159 17.70 12.23 0.81
CA LEU A 159 18.22 10.91 0.39
C LEU A 159 18.20 9.89 1.53
N ASP A 160 18.65 10.27 2.73
CA ASP A 160 18.63 9.39 3.89
C ASP A 160 17.19 8.96 4.26
N LYS A 161 16.21 9.87 4.15
CA LYS A 161 14.78 9.54 4.36
C LYS A 161 14.25 8.60 3.27
N LEU A 162 14.64 8.80 2.01
CA LEU A 162 14.29 7.90 0.91
C LEU A 162 14.88 6.50 1.09
N ASP A 163 16.14 6.40 1.48
CA ASP A 163 16.81 5.12 1.76
C ASP A 163 16.14 4.38 2.93
N ALA A 164 15.72 5.12 3.96
CA ALA A 164 14.96 4.55 5.07
C ALA A 164 13.59 4.02 4.63
N ILE A 165 12.88 4.73 3.75
CA ILE A 165 11.61 4.28 3.17
C ILE A 165 11.80 3.03 2.30
N ASP A 166 12.86 2.98 1.48
CA ASP A 166 13.20 1.81 0.66
C ASP A 166 13.51 0.58 1.53
N ALA A 167 14.27 0.78 2.61
CA ALA A 167 14.57 -0.27 3.58
C ALA A 167 13.30 -0.77 4.30
N ALA A 168 12.46 0.13 4.80
CA ALA A 168 11.18 -0.21 5.45
C ALA A 168 10.23 -0.94 4.48
N GLY A 169 10.13 -0.46 3.25
CA GLY A 169 9.37 -1.11 2.19
C GLY A 169 9.87 -2.51 1.87
N SER A 170 11.19 -2.71 1.84
CA SER A 170 11.80 -4.04 1.66
C SER A 170 11.49 -4.97 2.84
N GLU A 171 11.49 -4.48 4.08
CA GLU A 171 11.09 -5.24 5.27
C GLU A 171 9.58 -5.58 5.29
N LEU A 172 8.75 -4.71 4.72
CA LEU A 172 7.32 -4.99 4.50
C LEU A 172 7.13 -6.19 3.57
N MET A 173 7.99 -6.31 2.57
CA MET A 173 7.98 -7.37 1.56
C MET A 173 8.62 -8.67 2.03
N LYS A 174 9.50 -8.61 3.05
CA LYS A 174 10.09 -9.79 3.70
C LYS A 174 9.04 -10.48 4.57
N ILE A 175 8.19 -11.24 3.89
CA ILE A 175 7.37 -12.30 4.48
C ILE A 175 8.35 -13.44 4.77
N GLU A 176 8.87 -13.52 6.00
CA GLU A 176 9.67 -14.66 6.42
C GLU A 176 8.82 -15.94 6.26
N ALA A 177 9.19 -16.76 5.26
CA ALA A 177 8.42 -17.94 4.88
C ALA A 177 8.17 -18.89 6.06
N ASP A 178 9.13 -18.99 6.99
CA ASP A 178 9.00 -19.81 8.20
C ASP A 178 8.06 -19.20 9.23
N ALA A 179 8.12 -17.89 9.49
CA ALA A 179 7.25 -17.19 10.43
C ALA A 179 5.77 -17.21 10.00
N ILE A 180 5.54 -17.26 8.69
CA ILE A 180 4.21 -17.11 8.10
C ILE A 180 3.60 -18.47 7.69
N SER A 181 4.41 -19.53 7.53
CA SER A 181 3.96 -20.87 7.16
C SER A 181 2.80 -21.41 8.02
N HIS A 182 2.81 -21.09 9.31
CA HIS A 182 1.80 -21.52 10.29
C HIS A 182 0.67 -20.53 10.51
N LEU A 183 0.81 -19.29 10.04
CA LEU A 183 -0.21 -18.25 10.18
C LEU A 183 -1.31 -18.41 9.14
N SER A 184 -2.55 -18.27 9.59
CA SER A 184 -3.72 -18.09 8.75
C SER A 184 -3.62 -16.82 7.91
N VAL A 185 -4.44 -16.71 6.86
CA VAL A 185 -4.46 -15.53 5.99
C VAL A 185 -4.83 -14.27 6.79
N ALA A 186 -5.77 -14.39 7.74
CA ALA A 186 -6.17 -13.28 8.61
C ALA A 186 -5.01 -12.78 9.48
N GLU A 187 -4.25 -13.68 10.11
CA GLU A 187 -3.09 -13.30 10.95
C GLU A 187 -1.97 -12.65 10.13
N ARG A 188 -1.76 -13.09 8.89
CA ARG A 188 -0.80 -12.47 7.97
C ARG A 188 -1.20 -11.04 7.60
N LEU A 189 -2.50 -10.82 7.39
CA LEU A 189 -3.05 -9.50 7.08
C LEU A 189 -2.89 -8.56 8.27
N THR A 190 -3.25 -8.99 9.48
CA THR A 190 -3.07 -8.19 10.70
C THR A 190 -1.61 -7.80 10.90
N LEU A 191 -0.66 -8.72 10.70
CA LEU A 191 0.77 -8.41 10.80
C LEU A 191 1.21 -7.39 9.75
N LEU A 192 0.72 -7.50 8.51
CA LEU A 192 1.01 -6.53 7.47
C LEU A 192 0.45 -5.15 7.85
N GLU A 193 -0.78 -5.11 8.36
CA GLU A 193 -1.44 -3.88 8.77
C GLU A 193 -0.64 -3.16 9.87
N GLU A 194 -0.25 -3.88 10.92
CA GLU A 194 0.57 -3.33 12.01
C GLU A 194 1.88 -2.72 11.51
N LYS A 195 2.56 -3.41 10.57
CA LYS A 195 3.79 -2.89 9.95
C LYS A 195 3.53 -1.62 9.12
N ILE A 196 2.47 -1.59 8.31
CA ILE A 196 2.10 -0.41 7.53
C ILE A 196 1.85 0.78 8.47
N VAL A 197 1.03 0.59 9.51
CA VAL A 197 0.72 1.64 10.49
C VAL A 197 1.99 2.16 11.14
N THR A 198 2.87 1.26 11.57
CA THR A 198 4.15 1.63 12.21
C THR A 198 5.01 2.50 11.30
N TYR A 199 5.21 2.09 10.04
CA TYR A 199 6.04 2.88 9.11
C TYR A 199 5.38 4.18 8.65
N VAL A 200 4.06 4.19 8.46
CA VAL A 200 3.35 5.42 8.09
C VAL A 200 3.40 6.47 9.22
N HIS A 201 3.28 6.04 10.47
CA HIS A 201 3.40 6.92 11.63
C HIS A 201 4.85 7.31 11.92
N ASP A 202 5.73 6.33 12.17
CA ASP A 202 7.08 6.59 12.70
C ASP A 202 8.06 7.13 11.66
N LEU A 203 7.89 6.77 10.38
CA LEU A 203 8.83 7.12 9.30
C LEU A 203 8.28 8.20 8.37
N LEU A 204 7.01 8.13 8.00
CA LEU A 204 6.38 9.13 7.13
C LEU A 204 5.76 10.30 7.91
N GLU A 205 5.56 10.17 9.22
CA GLU A 205 4.96 11.19 10.09
C GLU A 205 3.52 11.52 9.66
N PHE A 206 2.77 10.49 9.20
CA PHE A 206 1.36 10.61 8.86
C PHE A 206 0.49 9.88 9.89
N ASP A 207 -0.45 10.61 10.48
CA ASP A 207 -1.31 10.11 11.56
C ASP A 207 -2.69 9.65 11.08
N ASP A 208 -3.27 10.39 10.14
CA ASP A 208 -4.61 10.14 9.61
C ASP A 208 -4.53 9.68 8.16
N PHE A 209 -4.84 8.41 7.90
CA PHE A 209 -4.76 7.85 6.56
C PHE A 209 -5.72 6.68 6.31
N GLU A 210 -6.03 6.43 5.05
CA GLU A 210 -6.77 5.27 4.60
C GLU A 210 -6.16 4.65 3.34
N ILE A 211 -6.34 3.34 3.19
CA ILE A 211 -5.96 2.58 2.01
C ILE A 211 -7.22 1.96 1.44
N ARG A 212 -7.48 2.21 0.15
CA ARG A 212 -8.58 1.59 -0.60
C ARG A 212 -8.05 0.79 -1.78
N MET A 213 -8.57 -0.41 -2.00
CA MET A 213 -8.21 -1.27 -3.13
C MET A 213 -9.28 -1.19 -4.21
N LEU A 214 -8.85 -1.19 -5.47
CA LEU A 214 -9.73 -1.13 -6.63
C LEU A 214 -10.19 -2.53 -7.04
N ASP A 215 -11.48 -2.79 -6.92
CA ASP A 215 -12.14 -3.92 -7.57
C ASP A 215 -12.34 -3.60 -9.05
N ARG A 216 -11.75 -4.43 -9.93
CA ARG A 216 -11.80 -4.24 -11.38
C ARG A 216 -13.10 -4.70 -12.01
N GLU A 217 -13.84 -5.59 -11.37
CA GLU A 217 -15.12 -6.07 -11.89
C GLU A 217 -16.20 -5.00 -11.70
N THR A 218 -16.19 -4.36 -10.54
CA THR A 218 -17.20 -3.36 -10.14
C THR A 218 -16.73 -1.91 -10.31
N ASN A 219 -15.44 -1.69 -10.59
CA ASN A 219 -14.78 -0.38 -10.63
C ASN A 219 -14.87 0.40 -9.30
N ARG A 220 -15.04 -0.31 -8.19
CA ARG A 220 -15.26 0.24 -6.85
C ARG A 220 -13.96 0.32 -6.05
N LEU A 221 -13.81 1.38 -5.25
CA LEU A 221 -12.76 1.49 -4.25
C LEU A 221 -13.24 0.99 -2.90
N ASP A 222 -12.77 -0.20 -2.54
CA ASP A 222 -13.07 -0.86 -1.28
C ASP A 222 -12.05 -0.48 -0.22
N LEU A 223 -12.54 -0.02 0.91
CA LEU A 223 -11.71 0.43 2.01
C LEU A 223 -11.07 -0.80 2.71
N VAL A 224 -9.75 -0.83 2.78
CA VAL A 224 -8.94 -1.92 3.33
C VAL A 224 -8.42 -1.58 4.70
N MET A 225 -7.81 -0.39 4.85
CA MET A 225 -7.34 0.13 6.13
C MET A 225 -7.80 1.57 6.31
N ALA A 226 -8.09 1.97 7.55
CA ALA A 226 -8.31 3.36 7.93
C ALA A 226 -7.79 3.59 9.35
N ILE A 227 -6.99 4.63 9.54
CA ILE A 227 -6.45 5.10 10.81
C ILE A 227 -6.80 6.58 10.91
N GLY A 228 -7.45 6.98 12.00
CA GLY A 228 -7.87 8.38 12.23
C GLY A 228 -9.05 8.85 11.35
N ILE A 229 -9.24 8.26 10.17
CA ILE A 229 -10.30 8.60 9.20
C ILE A 229 -11.55 7.76 9.43
N SER A 230 -12.72 8.39 9.43
CA SER A 230 -14.00 7.69 9.56
C SER A 230 -14.39 6.98 8.25
N PRO A 231 -14.89 5.73 8.31
CA PRO A 231 -15.43 5.06 7.13
C PRO A 231 -16.62 5.82 6.54
N LEU A 232 -16.87 5.60 5.24
CA LEU A 232 -18.05 6.15 4.56
C LEU A 232 -19.35 5.68 5.22
N ARG A 233 -20.41 6.50 5.08
CA ARG A 233 -21.75 6.14 5.58
C ARG A 233 -22.32 4.96 4.80
N ILE A 234 -23.15 4.14 5.45
CA ILE A 234 -23.81 3.00 4.80
C ILE A 234 -24.56 3.48 3.55
N GLY A 235 -24.23 2.89 2.40
CA GLY A 235 -24.82 3.25 1.11
C GLY A 235 -23.90 4.08 0.20
N GLU A 236 -22.92 4.77 0.76
CA GLU A 236 -21.95 5.56 0.01
C GLU A 236 -20.81 4.70 -0.53
N VAL A 237 -20.46 4.96 -1.79
CA VAL A 237 -19.46 4.20 -2.53
C VAL A 237 -18.60 5.17 -3.32
N ILE A 238 -17.30 4.87 -3.42
CA ILE A 238 -16.38 5.60 -4.29
C ILE A 238 -16.06 4.68 -5.47
N PHE A 239 -16.26 5.18 -6.69
CA PHE A 239 -15.84 4.53 -7.91
C PHE A 239 -14.56 5.18 -8.46
N ALA A 240 -13.76 4.42 -9.20
CA ALA A 240 -12.61 4.95 -9.92
C ALA A 240 -13.09 5.72 -11.16
N GLU A 241 -13.56 6.95 -10.94
CA GLU A 241 -14.01 7.88 -11.97
C GLU A 241 -13.36 9.25 -11.80
N ALA A 242 -13.10 9.93 -12.91
CA ALA A 242 -12.42 11.24 -12.91
C ALA A 242 -13.27 12.38 -12.32
N GLU A 243 -14.59 12.21 -12.26
CA GLU A 243 -15.55 13.21 -11.76
C GLU A 243 -16.56 12.57 -10.81
N GLY A 244 -17.12 13.36 -9.88
CA GLY A 244 -18.19 12.95 -8.97
C GLY A 244 -17.81 11.99 -7.82
N ASN A 245 -16.60 11.42 -7.83
CA ASN A 245 -16.18 10.35 -6.91
C ASN A 245 -15.06 10.77 -5.93
N GLY A 246 -14.87 12.06 -5.74
CA GLY A 246 -13.89 12.56 -4.79
C GLY A 246 -12.45 12.52 -5.32
N ILE A 247 -11.50 12.99 -4.50
CA ILE A 247 -10.06 12.93 -4.81
C ILE A 247 -9.61 11.46 -4.99
N SER A 248 -10.01 10.56 -4.09
CA SER A 248 -9.71 9.13 -4.17
C SER A 248 -10.19 8.48 -5.48
N GLY A 249 -11.41 8.79 -5.94
CA GLY A 249 -11.92 8.31 -7.22
C GLY A 249 -11.12 8.84 -8.42
N TYR A 250 -10.79 10.14 -8.40
CA TYR A 250 -9.97 10.77 -9.44
C TYR A 250 -8.57 10.16 -9.53
N VAL A 251 -7.89 9.97 -8.38
CA VAL A 251 -6.54 9.37 -8.35
C VAL A 251 -6.57 7.92 -8.80
N ALA A 252 -7.61 7.16 -8.44
CA ALA A 252 -7.76 5.78 -8.92
C ALA A 252 -7.95 5.70 -10.44
N ALA A 253 -8.75 6.62 -11.01
CA ALA A 253 -9.05 6.65 -12.44
C ALA A 253 -7.88 7.17 -13.30
N SER A 254 -7.25 8.27 -12.87
CA SER A 254 -6.15 8.90 -13.59
C SER A 254 -4.81 8.20 -13.36
N GLY A 255 -4.67 7.59 -12.19
CA GLY A 255 -3.39 7.11 -11.67
C GLY A 255 -2.46 8.24 -11.25
N GLU A 256 -2.85 9.51 -11.28
CA GLU A 256 -1.97 10.64 -10.92
C GLU A 256 -2.17 11.04 -9.45
N SER A 257 -1.08 11.25 -8.71
CA SER A 257 -1.15 11.72 -7.32
C SER A 257 -1.78 13.11 -7.26
N TYR A 258 -2.54 13.40 -6.19
CA TYR A 258 -3.19 14.68 -5.98
C TYR A 258 -2.79 15.27 -4.62
N LEU A 259 -2.26 16.49 -4.66
CA LEU A 259 -1.90 17.28 -3.49
C LEU A 259 -2.94 18.40 -3.32
N CYS A 260 -3.72 18.36 -2.24
CA CYS A 260 -4.80 19.29 -1.95
C CYS A 260 -4.43 20.16 -0.74
N PRO A 261 -3.95 21.41 -0.94
CA PRO A 261 -3.52 22.29 0.15
C PRO A 261 -4.68 22.75 1.06
N SER A 262 -5.89 22.85 0.52
CA SER A 262 -7.09 23.27 1.23
C SER A 262 -8.30 22.49 0.72
N VAL A 263 -8.85 21.59 1.53
CA VAL A 263 -10.03 20.80 1.15
C VAL A 263 -11.31 21.64 1.05
N ARG A 264 -11.33 22.80 1.71
CA ARG A 264 -12.49 23.72 1.71
C ARG A 264 -12.72 24.38 0.35
N ASP A 265 -11.63 24.55 -0.40
CA ASP A 265 -11.65 25.26 -1.68
C ASP A 265 -11.64 24.27 -2.87
N ASP A 266 -11.50 22.97 -2.62
CA ASP A 266 -11.40 21.95 -3.66
C ASP A 266 -12.76 21.29 -3.95
N PRO A 267 -13.30 21.44 -5.18
CA PRO A 267 -14.61 20.89 -5.56
C PRO A 267 -14.61 19.35 -5.64
N ARG A 268 -13.45 18.71 -5.63
CA ARG A 268 -13.30 17.25 -5.64
C ARG A 268 -13.23 16.68 -4.24
N TYR A 269 -13.16 17.47 -3.17
CA TYR A 269 -13.13 16.90 -1.83
C TYR A 269 -14.50 16.31 -1.45
N ARG A 270 -14.48 15.09 -0.89
CA ARG A 270 -15.63 14.44 -0.26
C ARG A 270 -15.20 14.11 1.18
N GLU A 271 -16.08 14.40 2.14
CA GLU A 271 -15.76 14.28 3.57
C GLU A 271 -15.23 12.87 3.94
N GLY A 272 -14.09 12.84 4.62
CA GLY A 272 -13.44 11.65 5.17
C GLY A 272 -13.12 11.80 6.66
N LEU A 273 -12.17 12.66 7.01
CA LEU A 273 -11.82 13.02 8.38
C LEU A 273 -12.70 14.16 8.92
N ASP A 274 -13.12 14.07 10.18
CA ASP A 274 -13.80 15.18 10.87
C ASP A 274 -12.85 16.39 10.97
N ASN A 275 -13.21 17.50 10.32
CA ASN A 275 -12.41 18.73 10.19
C ASN A 275 -11.12 18.62 9.37
N ALA A 276 -11.09 17.78 8.33
CA ALA A 276 -10.01 17.81 7.35
C ALA A 276 -9.76 19.24 6.83
N ALA A 277 -8.48 19.60 6.68
CA ALA A 277 -8.04 20.89 6.16
C ALA A 277 -7.17 20.74 4.90
N SER A 278 -6.36 19.69 4.80
CA SER A 278 -5.61 19.34 3.60
C SER A 278 -5.59 17.82 3.38
N SER A 279 -5.28 17.38 2.16
CA SER A 279 -5.23 15.96 1.79
C SER A 279 -4.12 15.70 0.78
N LEU A 280 -3.48 14.54 0.90
CA LEU A 280 -2.54 13.97 -0.06
C LEU A 280 -3.05 12.57 -0.43
N THR A 281 -3.38 12.38 -1.71
CA THR A 281 -3.80 11.07 -2.21
C THR A 281 -2.85 10.59 -3.29
N VAL A 282 -2.28 9.40 -3.10
CA VAL A 282 -1.36 8.77 -4.06
C VAL A 282 -1.91 7.43 -4.56
N PRO A 283 -1.65 7.06 -5.82
CA PRO A 283 -2.08 5.78 -6.38
C PRO A 283 -1.23 4.64 -5.82
N LEU A 284 -1.88 3.53 -5.46
CA LEU A 284 -1.18 2.26 -5.24
C LEU A 284 -0.94 1.61 -6.60
N ARG A 285 0.28 1.75 -7.13
CA ARG A 285 0.65 1.22 -8.45
C ARG A 285 1.40 -0.10 -8.34
N LEU A 286 0.92 -1.09 -9.08
CA LEU A 286 1.61 -2.35 -9.33
C LEU A 286 1.94 -2.46 -10.82
N HIS A 287 3.22 -2.43 -11.16
CA HIS A 287 3.70 -2.20 -12.53
C HIS A 287 3.09 -0.91 -13.11
N ASP A 288 2.45 -0.99 -14.28
CA ASP A 288 1.83 0.15 -14.96
C ASP A 288 0.34 0.32 -14.63
N ARG A 289 -0.15 -0.31 -13.55
CA ARG A 289 -1.58 -0.31 -13.22
C ARG A 289 -1.84 0.19 -11.80
N THR A 290 -2.84 1.05 -11.66
CA THR A 290 -3.42 1.41 -10.37
C THR A 290 -4.24 0.23 -9.85
N ILE A 291 -3.97 -0.20 -8.62
CA ILE A 291 -4.69 -1.27 -7.92
C ILE A 291 -5.41 -0.76 -6.67
N GLY A 292 -5.27 0.53 -6.35
CA GLY A 292 -5.86 1.16 -5.18
C GLY A 292 -5.36 2.58 -5.01
N VAL A 293 -5.69 3.18 -3.87
CA VAL A 293 -5.24 4.52 -3.45
C VAL A 293 -4.84 4.51 -1.99
N PHE A 294 -3.88 5.37 -1.67
CA PHE A 294 -3.44 5.68 -0.32
C PHE A 294 -3.73 7.16 -0.09
N ASN A 295 -4.71 7.44 0.76
CA ASN A 295 -5.19 8.78 1.08
C ASN A 295 -4.72 9.15 2.48
N ILE A 296 -4.16 10.34 2.63
CA ILE A 296 -3.65 10.90 3.88
C ILE A 296 -4.35 12.24 4.07
N GLU A 297 -4.83 12.50 5.28
CA GLU A 297 -5.54 13.75 5.61
C GLU A 297 -4.85 14.46 6.78
N SER A 298 -5.06 15.77 6.89
CA SER A 298 -4.57 16.55 8.02
C SER A 298 -5.58 17.63 8.38
N GLN A 299 -5.68 17.92 9.68
CA GLN A 299 -6.44 19.05 10.21
C GLN A 299 -5.72 20.40 10.00
N THR A 300 -4.48 20.38 9.49
CA THR A 300 -3.71 21.59 9.14
C THR A 300 -3.81 21.89 7.65
N THR A 301 -4.04 23.16 7.29
CA THR A 301 -4.01 23.60 5.89
C THR A 301 -2.58 23.60 5.35
N ASN A 302 -2.38 23.18 4.11
CA ASN A 302 -1.08 23.11 3.45
C ASN A 302 -0.05 22.30 4.25
N ALA A 303 -0.49 21.17 4.81
CA ALA A 303 0.35 20.30 5.65
C ALA A 303 1.37 19.50 4.83
N PHE A 304 1.08 19.25 3.56
CA PHE A 304 1.87 18.35 2.71
C PHE A 304 2.60 19.13 1.60
N ASP A 305 3.83 18.72 1.31
CA ASP A 305 4.65 19.24 0.21
C ASP A 305 4.94 18.19 -0.88
N GLU A 306 5.83 18.54 -1.82
CA GLU A 306 6.22 17.67 -2.91
C GLU A 306 7.10 16.49 -2.47
N ASN A 307 7.88 16.66 -1.39
CA ASN A 307 8.66 15.57 -0.81
C ASN A 307 7.72 14.55 -0.16
N ASP A 308 6.69 15.01 0.56
CA ASP A 308 5.66 14.14 1.16
C ASP A 308 4.94 13.31 0.08
N ARG A 309 4.58 13.95 -1.04
CA ARG A 309 4.02 13.27 -2.21
C ARG A 309 4.96 12.19 -2.73
N GLN A 310 6.26 12.48 -2.82
CA GLN A 310 7.27 11.52 -3.26
C GLN A 310 7.42 10.35 -2.28
N PHE A 311 7.51 10.63 -0.98
CA PHE A 311 7.61 9.62 0.08
C PHE A 311 6.40 8.68 0.08
N ALA A 312 5.18 9.24 0.09
CA ALA A 312 3.95 8.48 0.04
C ALA A 312 3.84 7.65 -1.26
N THR A 313 4.28 8.19 -2.39
CA THR A 313 4.26 7.46 -3.67
C THR A 313 5.22 6.27 -3.65
N ILE A 314 6.43 6.42 -3.10
CA ILE A 314 7.41 5.32 -3.00
C ILE A 314 6.90 4.26 -2.04
N PHE A 315 6.47 4.66 -0.84
CA PHE A 315 5.94 3.72 0.15
C PHE A 315 4.66 3.04 -0.33
N GLY A 316 3.78 3.77 -1.02
CA GLY A 316 2.58 3.23 -1.65
C GLY A 316 2.87 2.12 -2.67
N ARG A 317 4.00 2.16 -3.39
CA ARG A 317 4.41 1.04 -4.24
C ARG A 317 4.72 -0.22 -3.43
N TYR A 318 5.37 -0.10 -2.28
CA TYR A 318 5.62 -1.25 -1.40
C TYR A 318 4.33 -1.80 -0.81
N ILE A 319 3.41 -0.95 -0.37
CA ILE A 319 2.07 -1.36 0.07
C ILE A 319 1.39 -2.16 -1.05
N ALA A 320 1.37 -1.63 -2.28
CA ALA A 320 0.77 -2.29 -3.43
C ALA A 320 1.39 -3.68 -3.70
N MET A 321 2.71 -3.79 -3.62
CA MET A 321 3.41 -5.06 -3.81
C MET A 321 3.14 -6.06 -2.69
N ALA A 322 3.13 -5.62 -1.42
CA ALA A 322 2.90 -6.48 -0.26
C ALA A 322 1.47 -7.05 -0.29
N MET A 323 0.49 -6.21 -0.59
CA MET A 323 -0.89 -6.61 -0.81
C MET A 323 -1.01 -7.63 -1.95
N ASN A 324 -0.33 -7.40 -3.07
CA ASN A 324 -0.33 -8.34 -4.20
C ASN A 324 0.30 -9.70 -3.85
N ILE A 325 1.40 -9.71 -3.08
CA ILE A 325 2.01 -10.98 -2.64
C ILE A 325 1.05 -11.76 -1.74
N LEU A 326 0.39 -11.10 -0.78
CA LEU A 326 -0.62 -11.76 0.05
C LEU A 326 -1.74 -12.37 -0.81
N ASN A 327 -2.22 -11.63 -1.82
CA ASN A 327 -3.24 -12.12 -2.75
C ASN A 327 -2.76 -13.33 -3.56
N LEU A 328 -1.50 -13.34 -4.03
CA LEU A 328 -0.95 -14.47 -4.77
C LEU A 328 -0.73 -15.71 -3.90
N LEU A 329 -0.23 -15.55 -2.68
CA LEU A 329 -0.04 -16.66 -1.73
C LEU A 329 -1.35 -17.34 -1.37
N VAL A 330 -2.41 -16.54 -1.28
CA VAL A 330 -3.79 -17.00 -1.15
C VAL A 330 -4.13 -17.85 -2.38
N VAL A 331 -4.06 -17.30 -3.60
CA VAL A 331 -4.40 -18.00 -4.85
C VAL A 331 -3.63 -19.32 -5.06
N GLU A 332 -2.32 -19.35 -4.80
CA GLU A 332 -1.46 -20.52 -5.01
C GLU A 332 -1.83 -21.72 -4.10
N ARG A 333 -2.25 -21.44 -2.86
CA ARG A 333 -2.73 -22.50 -1.95
C ARG A 333 -4.04 -23.12 -2.46
N PHE A 334 -4.86 -22.35 -3.19
CA PHE A 334 -6.14 -22.83 -3.73
C PHE A 334 -5.98 -23.68 -4.99
N THR A 335 -5.17 -23.24 -5.95
CA THR A 335 -4.90 -24.05 -7.16
C THR A 335 -4.34 -25.41 -6.77
N THR A 336 -3.49 -25.45 -5.74
CA THR A 336 -2.90 -26.69 -5.23
C THR A 336 -3.95 -27.61 -4.59
N ASN A 337 -4.83 -27.09 -3.71
CA ASN A 337 -5.87 -27.90 -3.07
C ASN A 337 -6.91 -28.43 -4.08
N GLU A 338 -7.34 -27.61 -5.03
CA GLU A 338 -8.29 -28.01 -6.08
C GLU A 338 -7.68 -29.10 -6.98
N GLN A 339 -6.41 -28.94 -7.35
CA GLN A 339 -5.71 -29.92 -8.18
C GLN A 339 -5.45 -31.24 -7.46
N VAL A 340 -5.16 -31.20 -6.15
CA VAL A 340 -5.08 -32.39 -5.30
C VAL A 340 -6.45 -33.07 -5.23
N ALA A 341 -7.54 -32.33 -5.01
CA ALA A 341 -8.89 -32.89 -4.96
C ALA A 341 -9.30 -33.53 -6.30
N ARG A 342 -9.01 -32.88 -7.44
CA ARG A 342 -9.24 -33.44 -8.79
C ARG A 342 -8.42 -34.68 -9.06
N THR A 343 -7.14 -34.70 -8.65
CA THR A 343 -6.27 -35.87 -8.82
C THR A 343 -6.80 -37.06 -8.02
N VAL A 344 -7.14 -36.83 -6.74
CA VAL A 344 -7.73 -37.87 -5.87
C VAL A 344 -9.05 -38.39 -6.43
N LEU A 345 -9.89 -37.53 -7.02
CA LEU A 345 -11.11 -37.95 -7.72
C LEU A 345 -10.84 -38.85 -8.91
N GLY A 346 -9.88 -38.46 -9.75
CA GLY A 346 -9.49 -39.25 -10.92
C GLY A 346 -9.06 -40.66 -10.52
N GLU A 347 -8.16 -40.75 -9.55
CA GLU A 347 -7.59 -42.03 -9.08
C GLU A 347 -8.61 -42.92 -8.35
N LEU A 348 -9.60 -42.34 -7.67
CA LEU A 348 -10.60 -43.11 -6.91
C LEU A 348 -11.87 -43.44 -7.71
N SER A 349 -12.10 -42.80 -8.85
CA SER A 349 -13.35 -42.99 -9.62
C SER A 349 -13.52 -44.42 -10.13
N GLU A 350 -12.46 -45.01 -10.69
CA GLU A 350 -12.50 -46.39 -11.24
C GLU A 350 -12.60 -47.45 -10.11
N PRO A 351 -11.78 -47.42 -9.04
CA PRO A 351 -11.94 -48.36 -7.92
C PRO A 351 -13.31 -48.31 -7.24
N LEU A 352 -13.92 -47.12 -7.09
CA LEU A 352 -15.24 -46.99 -6.49
C LEU A 352 -16.34 -47.52 -7.43
N ALA A 353 -16.22 -47.30 -8.74
CA ALA A 353 -17.13 -47.88 -9.73
C ALA A 353 -17.08 -49.42 -9.72
N ASP A 354 -15.89 -50.00 -9.58
CA ASP A 354 -15.70 -51.45 -9.47
C ASP A 354 -16.36 -52.03 -8.21
N ILE A 355 -16.20 -51.37 -7.06
CA ILE A 355 -16.84 -51.81 -5.80
C ILE A 355 -18.36 -51.78 -5.94
N THR A 356 -18.92 -50.71 -6.51
CA THR A 356 -20.37 -50.62 -6.75
C THR A 356 -20.85 -51.70 -7.71
N GLY A 357 -20.14 -51.92 -8.82
CA GLY A 357 -20.49 -52.97 -9.79
C GLY A 357 -20.44 -54.38 -9.20
N LEU A 358 -19.43 -54.70 -8.38
CA LEU A 358 -19.32 -55.97 -7.65
C LEU A 358 -20.46 -56.14 -6.63
N ALA A 359 -20.78 -55.08 -5.89
CA ALA A 359 -21.85 -55.11 -4.90
C ALA A 359 -23.23 -55.31 -5.56
N GLU A 360 -23.48 -54.67 -6.69
CA GLU A 360 -24.71 -54.85 -7.48
C GLU A 360 -24.81 -56.27 -8.05
N ALA A 361 -23.72 -56.80 -8.61
CA ALA A 361 -23.69 -58.16 -9.15
C ALA A 361 -23.97 -59.23 -8.07
N LEU A 362 -23.40 -59.09 -6.88
CA LEU A 362 -23.66 -59.97 -5.73
C LEU A 362 -25.09 -59.82 -5.19
N ARG A 363 -25.72 -58.66 -5.38
CA ARG A 363 -27.10 -58.40 -4.94
C ARG A 363 -28.13 -59.15 -5.80
N GLU A 364 -27.85 -59.30 -7.10
CA GLU A 364 -28.71 -59.97 -8.07
C GLU A 364 -28.63 -61.51 -8.02
N GLU A 365 -27.62 -62.08 -7.35
CA GLU A 365 -27.52 -63.53 -7.19
C GLU A 365 -28.71 -64.13 -6.41
N LYS A 366 -29.25 -65.24 -6.94
CA LYS A 366 -30.41 -65.95 -6.37
C LYS A 366 -30.18 -66.54 -4.97
N LEU A 367 -28.93 -66.62 -4.50
CA LEU A 367 -28.53 -67.22 -3.22
C LEU A 367 -28.27 -66.22 -2.09
N ALA A 368 -28.31 -64.91 -2.35
CA ALA A 368 -28.06 -63.92 -1.30
C ALA A 368 -29.20 -63.92 -0.26
N ASP A 369 -28.85 -64.19 1.01
CA ASP A 369 -29.79 -64.10 2.12
C ASP A 369 -30.15 -62.63 2.42
N GLY A 370 -31.22 -62.40 3.19
CA GLY A 370 -31.71 -61.04 3.47
C GLY A 370 -30.71 -60.17 4.25
N LYS A 371 -29.79 -60.78 4.99
CA LYS A 371 -28.74 -60.06 5.75
C LYS A 371 -27.62 -59.61 4.82
N THR A 372 -27.26 -60.46 3.86
CA THR A 372 -26.23 -60.21 2.84
C THR A 372 -26.69 -59.10 1.90
N ARG A 373 -27.95 -59.12 1.43
CA ARG A 373 -28.49 -58.01 0.62
C ARG A 373 -28.44 -56.67 1.35
N LYS A 374 -28.82 -56.65 2.63
CA LYS A 374 -28.75 -55.43 3.44
C LYS A 374 -27.32 -54.90 3.60
N GLY A 375 -26.35 -55.79 3.81
CA GLY A 375 -24.93 -55.41 3.86
C GLY A 375 -24.41 -54.87 2.53
N LEU A 376 -24.88 -55.40 1.40
CA LEU A 376 -24.54 -54.89 0.07
C LEU A 376 -25.13 -53.51 -0.20
N ASP A 377 -26.38 -53.26 0.20
CA ASP A 377 -27.01 -51.94 0.10
C ASP A 377 -26.25 -50.90 0.98
N GLU A 378 -25.80 -51.29 2.18
CA GLU A 378 -24.96 -50.44 3.04
C GLU A 378 -23.60 -50.10 2.39
N ILE A 379 -23.00 -51.04 1.66
CA ILE A 379 -21.74 -50.81 0.91
C ILE A 379 -21.96 -49.84 -0.25
N ILE A 380 -23.00 -50.05 -1.06
CA ILE A 380 -23.34 -49.15 -2.18
C ILE A 380 -23.60 -47.73 -1.65
N GLU A 381 -24.35 -47.60 -0.55
CA GLU A 381 -24.62 -46.31 0.06
C GLU A 381 -23.34 -45.64 0.61
N ALA A 382 -22.42 -46.43 1.19
CA ALA A 382 -21.13 -45.93 1.67
C ALA A 382 -20.24 -45.42 0.52
N VAL A 383 -20.17 -46.15 -0.59
CA VAL A 383 -19.42 -45.73 -1.80
C VAL A 383 -20.00 -44.43 -2.36
N GLU A 384 -21.32 -44.29 -2.39
CA GLU A 384 -21.95 -43.08 -2.91
C GLU A 384 -21.87 -41.88 -1.95
N LYS A 385 -21.72 -42.13 -0.65
CA LYS A 385 -21.28 -41.09 0.31
C LYS A 385 -19.83 -40.67 0.06
N ILE A 386 -18.94 -41.59 -0.27
CA ILE A 386 -17.54 -41.28 -0.59
C ILE A 386 -17.47 -40.44 -1.88
N ARG A 387 -18.12 -40.85 -2.98
CA ARG A 387 -18.17 -40.07 -4.23
C ARG A 387 -18.69 -38.65 -3.99
N ARG A 388 -19.80 -38.51 -3.27
CA ARG A 388 -20.37 -37.18 -2.94
C ARG A 388 -19.43 -36.31 -2.12
N ARG A 389 -18.76 -36.86 -1.11
CA ARG A 389 -17.81 -36.09 -0.27
C ARG A 389 -16.61 -35.62 -1.05
N ILE A 390 -16.04 -36.47 -1.88
CA ILE A 390 -14.87 -36.11 -2.67
C ILE A 390 -15.27 -35.13 -3.78
N ALA A 391 -16.44 -35.30 -4.40
CA ALA A 391 -17.01 -34.34 -5.34
C ALA A 391 -17.25 -32.96 -4.70
N ALA A 392 -17.79 -32.92 -3.48
CA ALA A 392 -17.97 -31.69 -2.71
C ALA A 392 -16.64 -30.97 -2.41
N CYS A 393 -15.55 -31.71 -2.19
CA CYS A 393 -14.20 -31.14 -2.06
C CYS A 393 -13.65 -30.54 -3.37
N SER A 394 -14.19 -30.95 -4.53
CA SER A 394 -13.75 -30.50 -5.87
C SER A 394 -14.67 -29.49 -6.55
N ALA A 395 -15.90 -29.31 -6.04
CA ALA A 395 -16.91 -28.40 -6.58
C ALA A 395 -16.62 -26.91 -6.29
N GLY A 396 -15.39 -26.57 -5.88
CA GLY A 396 -15.02 -25.23 -5.44
C GLY A 396 -15.56 -24.87 -4.04
N PRO A 397 -15.53 -23.59 -3.65
CA PRO A 397 -15.82 -23.12 -2.29
C PRO A 397 -17.30 -23.20 -1.90
N ARG A 398 -18.15 -23.72 -2.79
CA ARG A 398 -19.60 -23.51 -2.75
C ARG A 398 -20.38 -24.56 -1.97
N THR A 399 -19.71 -25.35 -1.13
CA THR A 399 -20.34 -26.50 -0.46
C THR A 399 -20.12 -26.53 1.05
N VAL A 400 -21.18 -26.91 1.78
CA VAL A 400 -21.11 -27.21 3.23
C VAL A 400 -20.82 -28.69 3.41
N LEU A 401 -19.62 -29.00 3.90
CA LEU A 401 -19.16 -30.39 4.04
C LEU A 401 -19.90 -31.12 5.15
N GLY A 402 -20.51 -32.25 4.82
CA GLY A 402 -21.20 -33.11 5.80
C GLY A 402 -22.62 -32.64 6.18
N ALA A 403 -23.24 -31.77 5.40
CA ALA A 403 -24.63 -31.34 5.61
C ALA A 403 -25.60 -32.52 5.71
N GLU A 404 -25.48 -33.53 4.84
CA GLU A 404 -26.33 -34.75 4.88
C GLU A 404 -26.19 -35.54 6.21
N GLU A 405 -24.98 -35.66 6.76
CA GLU A 405 -24.79 -36.37 8.03
C GLU A 405 -25.43 -35.63 9.21
N GLU A 406 -25.29 -34.30 9.24
CA GLU A 406 -25.93 -33.46 10.26
C GLU A 406 -27.45 -33.45 10.11
N LEU A 407 -27.95 -33.50 8.87
CA LEU A 407 -29.38 -33.64 8.59
C LEU A 407 -29.95 -35.00 9.05
N HIS A 408 -29.11 -36.04 9.18
CA HIS A 408 -29.55 -37.37 9.62
C HIS A 408 -29.38 -37.63 11.13
N ARG A 409 -28.60 -36.82 11.88
CA ARG A 409 -28.33 -36.99 13.33
C ARG A 409 -29.40 -36.36 14.25
N ALA A 410 -30.62 -36.21 13.75
CA ALA A 410 -31.66 -35.32 14.26
C ALA A 410 -32.08 -35.53 15.72
N GLU A 411 -31.53 -34.71 16.62
CA GLU A 411 -32.26 -34.18 17.78
C GLU A 411 -32.16 -32.65 17.76
N PRO A 412 -33.29 -31.92 17.95
CA PRO A 412 -33.28 -30.47 18.11
C PRO A 412 -32.36 -30.06 19.25
N ASP A 413 -31.55 -29.03 19.04
CA ASP A 413 -30.64 -28.59 20.08
C ASP A 413 -31.34 -27.62 21.04
N PRO A 414 -31.43 -27.90 22.35
CA PRO A 414 -32.12 -27.04 23.31
C PRO A 414 -31.66 -25.58 23.27
N ALA A 415 -30.39 -25.30 22.95
CA ALA A 415 -29.87 -23.94 22.88
C ALA A 415 -30.35 -23.16 21.63
N MET A 416 -30.85 -23.87 20.61
CA MET A 416 -31.18 -23.32 19.30
C MET A 416 -32.69 -23.22 19.03
N ILE A 417 -33.51 -23.92 19.81
CA ILE A 417 -34.97 -23.95 19.65
C ILE A 417 -35.58 -22.55 19.75
N GLY A 418 -36.31 -22.15 18.71
CA GLY A 418 -37.06 -20.90 18.65
C GLY A 418 -36.22 -19.64 18.45
N LYS A 419 -34.89 -19.75 18.40
CA LYS A 419 -34.00 -18.62 18.10
C LYS A 419 -34.19 -18.19 16.64
N ARG A 420 -34.40 -16.90 16.40
CA ARG A 420 -34.55 -16.32 15.05
C ARG A 420 -33.18 -16.04 14.46
N VAL A 421 -32.88 -16.64 13.30
CA VAL A 421 -31.61 -16.46 12.59
C VAL A 421 -31.87 -15.85 11.23
N LEU A 422 -31.13 -14.82 10.87
CA LEU A 422 -31.11 -14.26 9.52
C LEU A 422 -29.86 -14.78 8.80
N ILE A 423 -30.00 -15.28 7.58
CA ILE A 423 -28.87 -15.70 6.74
C ILE A 423 -28.88 -14.96 5.40
N ALA A 424 -27.71 -14.47 4.98
CA ALA A 424 -27.49 -13.86 3.67
C ALA A 424 -26.36 -14.58 2.92
N ASP A 425 -26.64 -15.03 1.69
CA ASP A 425 -25.64 -15.63 0.80
C ASP A 425 -26.15 -15.55 -0.65
N ASP A 426 -25.31 -15.11 -1.59
CA ASP A 426 -25.66 -15.04 -3.01
C ASP A 426 -25.62 -16.43 -3.68
N ASP A 427 -24.99 -17.41 -3.03
CA ASP A 427 -24.99 -18.79 -3.46
C ASP A 427 -26.20 -19.57 -2.88
N ASP A 428 -27.10 -19.96 -3.79
CA ASP A 428 -28.31 -20.71 -3.45
C ASP A 428 -28.03 -22.04 -2.72
N GLU A 429 -26.96 -22.76 -3.09
CA GLU A 429 -26.64 -24.06 -2.49
C GLU A 429 -26.18 -23.89 -1.03
N ILE A 430 -25.31 -22.90 -0.77
CA ILE A 430 -24.87 -22.60 0.60
C ILE A 430 -26.04 -22.08 1.43
N ARG A 431 -26.78 -21.09 0.91
CA ARG A 431 -27.91 -20.48 1.62
C ARG A 431 -28.92 -21.53 2.07
N ASN A 432 -29.31 -22.41 1.15
CA ASN A 432 -30.27 -23.48 1.43
C ASN A 432 -29.70 -24.53 2.39
N SER A 433 -28.41 -24.89 2.26
CA SER A 433 -27.77 -25.87 3.14
C SER A 433 -27.69 -25.38 4.58
N VAL A 434 -27.21 -24.15 4.80
CA VAL A 434 -27.12 -23.55 6.13
C VAL A 434 -28.52 -23.37 6.72
N ALA A 435 -29.50 -22.89 5.94
CA ALA A 435 -30.87 -22.75 6.40
C ALA A 435 -31.50 -24.09 6.81
N ALA A 436 -31.27 -25.16 6.05
CA ALA A 436 -31.77 -26.49 6.37
C ALA A 436 -31.17 -27.04 7.66
N ILE A 437 -29.83 -26.93 7.83
CA ILE A 437 -29.13 -27.38 9.04
C ILE A 437 -29.67 -26.67 10.29
N LEU A 438 -29.79 -25.34 10.25
CA LEU A 438 -30.23 -24.56 11.41
C LEU A 438 -31.72 -24.75 11.72
N THR A 439 -32.57 -24.86 10.70
CA THR A 439 -34.00 -25.15 10.87
C THR A 439 -34.19 -26.50 11.55
N GLN A 440 -33.44 -27.52 11.14
CA GLN A 440 -33.53 -28.84 11.75
C GLN A 440 -33.04 -28.87 13.20
N ARG A 441 -32.11 -27.98 13.57
CA ARG A 441 -31.67 -27.78 14.96
C ARG A 441 -32.67 -26.97 15.81
N GLY A 442 -33.75 -26.46 15.22
CA GLY A 442 -34.85 -25.79 15.91
C GLY A 442 -34.89 -24.27 15.75
N CYS A 443 -33.99 -23.67 14.97
CA CYS A 443 -34.01 -22.23 14.70
C CYS A 443 -35.15 -21.84 13.74
N GLN A 444 -35.60 -20.60 13.83
CA GLN A 444 -36.45 -19.96 12.83
C GLN A 444 -35.58 -19.16 11.87
N VAL A 445 -35.31 -19.71 10.69
CA VAL A 445 -34.38 -19.11 9.72
C VAL A 445 -35.13 -18.24 8.72
N ILE A 446 -34.61 -17.03 8.48
CA ILE A 446 -34.98 -16.16 7.36
C ILE A 446 -33.77 -16.09 6.44
N ALA A 447 -33.96 -16.34 5.14
CA ALA A 447 -32.88 -16.38 4.17
C ALA A 447 -33.05 -15.27 3.13
N CYS A 448 -31.97 -14.53 2.86
CA CYS A 448 -31.88 -13.44 1.88
C CYS A 448 -30.79 -13.77 0.86
N ALA A 449 -30.99 -13.36 -0.40
CA ALA A 449 -30.07 -13.66 -1.50
C ALA A 449 -28.99 -12.59 -1.73
N GLY A 450 -29.08 -11.44 -1.05
CA GLY A 450 -28.14 -10.34 -1.20
C GLY A 450 -28.08 -9.44 0.04
N GLY A 451 -27.06 -8.60 0.12
CA GLY A 451 -26.83 -7.78 1.30
C GLY A 451 -27.82 -6.62 1.44
N GLY A 452 -28.30 -6.05 0.33
CA GLY A 452 -29.31 -4.99 0.32
C GLY A 452 -30.65 -5.45 0.90
N GLU A 453 -31.15 -6.60 0.44
CA GLU A 453 -32.34 -7.24 0.99
C GLU A 453 -32.18 -7.51 2.50
N THR A 454 -30.99 -7.99 2.89
CA THR A 454 -30.68 -8.30 4.29
C THR A 454 -30.69 -7.05 5.18
N ILE A 455 -30.11 -5.94 4.72
CA ILE A 455 -30.11 -4.66 5.42
C ILE A 455 -31.55 -4.13 5.58
N ASP A 456 -32.38 -4.26 4.54
CA ASP A 456 -33.79 -3.84 4.60
C ASP A 456 -34.59 -4.69 5.62
N VAL A 457 -34.34 -6.00 5.69
CA VAL A 457 -34.93 -6.88 6.70
C VAL A 457 -34.48 -6.51 8.12
N ILE A 458 -33.19 -6.18 8.30
CA ILE A 458 -32.67 -5.72 9.59
C ILE A 458 -33.37 -4.42 10.03
N ARG A 459 -33.42 -3.43 9.14
CA ARG A 459 -33.99 -2.09 9.44
C ARG A 459 -35.49 -2.10 9.64
N SER A 460 -36.21 -3.00 8.98
CA SER A 460 -37.66 -3.16 9.14
C SER A 460 -38.05 -4.03 10.34
N THR A 461 -37.09 -4.70 10.98
CA THR A 461 -37.34 -5.53 12.16
C THR A 461 -37.51 -4.67 13.42
N PRO A 462 -38.61 -4.83 14.19
CA PRO A 462 -38.83 -4.08 15.42
C PRO A 462 -37.76 -4.32 16.49
N SER A 463 -37.37 -3.25 17.21
CA SER A 463 -36.36 -3.28 18.28
C SER A 463 -36.68 -4.21 19.45
N ASP A 464 -37.96 -4.48 19.71
CA ASP A 464 -38.43 -5.38 20.76
C ASP A 464 -38.36 -6.87 20.36
N ARG A 465 -38.05 -7.15 19.09
CA ARG A 465 -37.95 -8.51 18.55
C ARG A 465 -36.74 -8.66 17.63
N PRO A 466 -35.50 -8.49 18.14
CA PRO A 466 -34.29 -8.64 17.35
C PRO A 466 -34.08 -10.07 16.84
N PHE A 467 -33.20 -10.22 15.87
CA PHE A 467 -32.63 -11.53 15.54
C PHE A 467 -31.70 -11.99 16.66
N ALA A 468 -31.74 -13.30 16.93
CA ALA A 468 -30.82 -13.92 17.88
C ALA A 468 -29.43 -14.12 17.29
N LEU A 469 -29.31 -14.17 15.95
CA LEU A 469 -28.06 -14.25 15.20
C LEU A 469 -28.28 -13.81 13.76
N ILE A 470 -27.28 -13.14 13.18
CA ILE A 470 -27.21 -12.85 11.74
C ILE A 470 -25.98 -13.57 11.18
N ILE A 471 -26.14 -14.28 10.08
CA ILE A 471 -25.07 -14.94 9.33
C ILE A 471 -25.03 -14.30 7.94
N SER A 472 -23.90 -13.76 7.50
CA SER A 472 -23.81 -13.11 6.18
C SER A 472 -22.57 -13.52 5.44
N ASP A 473 -22.71 -13.84 4.15
CA ASP A 473 -21.56 -13.87 3.27
C ASP A 473 -20.91 -12.48 3.16
N ILE A 474 -19.60 -12.45 2.96
CA ILE A 474 -18.81 -11.22 2.83
C ILE A 474 -18.91 -10.63 1.42
N LYS A 475 -18.83 -11.47 0.39
CA LYS A 475 -18.77 -11.02 -1.01
C LYS A 475 -20.09 -11.34 -1.68
N MET A 476 -21.04 -10.40 -1.55
CA MET A 476 -22.28 -10.43 -2.32
C MET A 476 -22.27 -9.36 -3.43
N PRO A 477 -23.04 -9.53 -4.52
CA PRO A 477 -22.98 -8.65 -5.70
C PRO A 477 -23.37 -7.19 -5.44
N ASP A 478 -24.22 -6.94 -4.45
CA ASP A 478 -24.84 -5.64 -4.20
C ASP A 478 -24.23 -4.89 -3.00
N ARG A 479 -24.12 -5.56 -1.85
CA ARG A 479 -23.62 -5.00 -0.58
C ARG A 479 -22.72 -6.01 0.11
N SER A 480 -21.65 -5.54 0.77
CA SER A 480 -20.71 -6.44 1.45
C SER A 480 -21.28 -6.97 2.77
N GLY A 481 -20.75 -8.10 3.25
CA GLY A 481 -21.08 -8.62 4.58
C GLY A 481 -20.69 -7.67 5.72
N TYR A 482 -19.67 -6.81 5.51
CA TYR A 482 -19.34 -5.75 6.46
C TYR A 482 -20.44 -4.67 6.54
N GLU A 483 -21.05 -4.29 5.41
CA GLU A 483 -22.20 -3.37 5.40
C GLU A 483 -23.40 -3.99 6.15
N VAL A 484 -23.63 -5.30 6.00
CA VAL A 484 -24.65 -6.03 6.78
C VAL A 484 -24.31 -6.03 8.27
N PHE A 485 -23.06 -6.29 8.64
CA PHE A 485 -22.59 -6.24 10.03
C PHE A 485 -22.82 -4.85 10.66
N ARG A 486 -22.44 -3.78 9.95
CA ARG A 486 -22.66 -2.40 10.39
C ARG A 486 -24.15 -2.09 10.60
N ALA A 487 -24.98 -2.42 9.63
CA ALA A 487 -26.43 -2.24 9.75
C ALA A 487 -27.02 -3.03 10.93
N ALA A 488 -26.52 -4.24 11.18
CA ALA A 488 -26.91 -5.05 12.32
C ALA A 488 -26.53 -4.39 13.65
N LYS A 489 -25.31 -3.88 13.78
CA LYS A 489 -24.85 -3.21 15.01
C LYS A 489 -25.55 -1.87 15.28
N GLU A 490 -25.91 -1.13 14.23
CA GLU A 490 -26.70 0.09 14.32
C GLU A 490 -28.14 -0.18 14.77
N ALA A 491 -28.78 -1.25 14.27
CA ALA A 491 -30.15 -1.61 14.64
C ALA A 491 -30.23 -2.36 15.97
N PHE A 492 -29.28 -3.26 16.23
CA PHE A 492 -29.26 -4.19 17.36
C PHE A 492 -27.83 -4.41 17.86
N THR A 493 -27.36 -3.52 18.75
CA THR A 493 -25.98 -3.52 19.27
C THR A 493 -25.50 -4.90 19.78
N GLU A 494 -26.38 -5.61 20.50
CA GLU A 494 -26.09 -6.90 21.13
C GLU A 494 -26.29 -8.12 20.22
N THR A 495 -26.89 -7.95 19.03
CA THR A 495 -27.14 -9.10 18.16
C THR A 495 -25.80 -9.64 17.64
N PRO A 496 -25.57 -10.95 17.79
CA PRO A 496 -24.36 -11.53 17.27
C PRO A 496 -24.38 -11.65 15.74
N VAL A 497 -23.20 -11.53 15.14
CA VAL A 497 -23.03 -11.64 13.68
C VAL A 497 -21.91 -12.63 13.39
N ILE A 498 -22.17 -13.57 12.47
CA ILE A 498 -21.17 -14.47 11.90
C ILE A 498 -20.99 -14.11 10.44
N LEU A 499 -19.75 -13.78 10.04
CA LEU A 499 -19.43 -13.56 8.63
C LEU A 499 -18.96 -14.86 7.99
N MET A 500 -19.54 -15.24 6.85
CA MET A 500 -19.04 -16.32 6.00
C MET A 500 -18.17 -15.72 4.91
N THR A 501 -17.02 -16.32 4.65
CA THR A 501 -16.12 -15.83 3.60
C THR A 501 -15.70 -16.96 2.69
N GLY A 502 -15.67 -16.69 1.39
CA GLY A 502 -15.00 -17.53 0.42
C GLY A 502 -13.49 -17.60 0.72
N PHE A 503 -12.94 -18.83 0.73
CA PHE A 503 -11.52 -19.11 0.56
C PHE A 503 -10.52 -18.23 1.33
N GLY A 504 -10.70 -18.10 2.65
CA GLY A 504 -9.64 -17.54 3.50
C GLY A 504 -9.29 -16.08 3.22
N TYR A 505 -9.95 -15.43 2.25
CA TYR A 505 -9.50 -14.21 1.63
C TYR A 505 -10.68 -13.27 1.51
N ASP A 506 -10.53 -12.19 2.24
CA ASP A 506 -11.43 -11.07 2.27
C ASP A 506 -10.69 -9.90 1.60
N PRO A 507 -10.81 -9.74 0.28
CA PRO A 507 -10.10 -8.70 -0.47
C PRO A 507 -10.38 -7.29 0.04
N HIS A 508 -11.43 -7.13 0.85
CA HIS A 508 -11.94 -5.85 1.33
C HIS A 508 -11.80 -5.70 2.86
N HIS A 509 -11.11 -6.62 3.55
CA HIS A 509 -10.80 -6.55 4.99
C HIS A 509 -12.03 -6.40 5.91
N SER A 510 -13.22 -6.73 5.41
CA SER A 510 -14.48 -6.89 6.13
C SER A 510 -14.38 -7.64 7.47
N ILE A 511 -13.63 -8.75 7.56
CA ILE A 511 -13.43 -9.59 8.75
C ILE A 511 -12.59 -8.86 9.78
N VAL A 512 -11.47 -8.27 9.36
CA VAL A 512 -10.53 -7.59 10.28
C VAL A 512 -11.22 -6.36 10.88
N ARG A 513 -11.91 -5.58 10.05
CA ARG A 513 -12.68 -4.41 10.48
C ARG A 513 -13.83 -4.78 11.41
N ALA A 514 -14.64 -5.76 11.01
CA ALA A 514 -15.72 -6.22 11.85
C ALA A 514 -15.18 -6.77 13.18
N SER A 515 -14.03 -7.46 13.19
CA SER A 515 -13.36 -7.94 14.41
C SER A 515 -12.96 -6.80 15.35
N GLN A 516 -12.35 -5.72 14.83
CA GLN A 516 -12.05 -4.50 15.60
C GLN A 516 -13.32 -3.84 16.16
N GLU A 517 -14.45 -3.99 15.48
CA GLU A 517 -15.78 -3.48 15.88
C GLU A 517 -16.63 -4.49 16.67
N GLY A 518 -16.04 -5.61 17.12
CA GLY A 518 -16.70 -6.58 18.00
C GLY A 518 -17.45 -7.71 17.29
N LEU A 519 -17.05 -8.10 16.08
CA LEU A 519 -17.49 -9.34 15.43
C LEU A 519 -17.10 -10.53 16.30
N GLN A 520 -18.07 -11.39 16.62
CA GLN A 520 -17.80 -12.51 17.52
C GLN A 520 -17.22 -13.74 16.82
N SER A 521 -17.56 -13.98 15.55
CA SER A 521 -17.10 -15.17 14.84
C SER A 521 -17.22 -15.03 13.31
N PHE A 522 -16.49 -15.88 12.58
CA PHE A 522 -16.55 -16.00 11.13
C PHE A 522 -16.33 -17.46 10.69
N LEU A 523 -16.79 -17.81 9.49
CA LEU A 523 -16.69 -19.14 8.89
C LEU A 523 -16.03 -19.09 7.51
N PHE A 524 -15.02 -19.93 7.30
CA PHE A 524 -14.36 -20.08 6.00
C PHE A 524 -15.07 -21.12 5.15
N LYS A 525 -15.56 -20.73 3.98
CA LYS A 525 -16.06 -21.64 2.95
C LYS A 525 -14.89 -22.33 2.22
N PRO A 526 -14.92 -23.65 1.99
CA PRO A 526 -15.94 -24.59 2.48
C PRO A 526 -15.75 -24.92 3.97
N PHE A 527 -16.83 -24.91 4.75
CA PHE A 527 -16.84 -25.28 6.17
C PHE A 527 -17.63 -26.57 6.40
N LYS A 528 -17.37 -27.22 7.54
CA LYS A 528 -18.12 -28.42 7.96
C LYS A 528 -19.44 -28.01 8.63
N ALA A 529 -20.51 -28.76 8.39
CA ALA A 529 -21.81 -28.52 9.05
C ALA A 529 -21.70 -28.51 10.59
N ARG A 530 -20.86 -29.37 11.16
CA ARG A 530 -20.57 -29.37 12.60
C ARG A 530 -19.90 -28.08 13.08
N GLN A 531 -18.98 -27.52 12.30
CA GLN A 531 -18.31 -26.25 12.63
C GLN A 531 -19.31 -25.10 12.67
N LEU A 532 -20.22 -25.03 11.69
CA LEU A 532 -21.33 -24.07 11.69
C LEU A 532 -22.15 -24.18 12.99
N VAL A 533 -22.58 -25.39 13.37
CA VAL A 533 -23.39 -25.59 14.58
C VAL A 533 -22.63 -25.17 15.85
N GLU A 534 -21.34 -25.49 15.94
CA GLU A 534 -20.49 -25.11 17.08
C GLU A 534 -20.33 -23.59 17.19
N GLU A 535 -20.10 -22.87 16.08
CA GLU A 535 -19.99 -21.40 16.09
C GLU A 535 -21.32 -20.71 16.41
N VAL A 536 -22.44 -21.23 15.90
CA VAL A 536 -23.78 -20.71 16.21
C VAL A 536 -24.09 -20.86 17.71
N LYS A 537 -23.73 -21.99 18.32
CA LYS A 537 -23.90 -22.21 19.76
C LYS A 537 -23.08 -21.22 20.59
N LYS A 538 -21.80 -21.04 20.26
CA LYS A 538 -20.94 -20.05 20.94
C LYS A 538 -21.53 -18.64 20.85
N ALA A 539 -22.04 -18.26 19.69
CA ALA A 539 -22.67 -16.96 19.48
C ALA A 539 -23.91 -16.78 20.38
N PHE A 540 -24.74 -17.82 20.54
CA PHE A 540 -25.89 -17.77 21.45
C PHE A 540 -25.48 -17.74 22.93
N GLU A 541 -24.47 -18.49 23.34
CA GLU A 541 -23.97 -18.51 24.72
C GLU A 541 -23.42 -17.14 25.15
N LEU A 542 -22.65 -16.48 24.27
CA LEU A 542 -22.11 -15.13 24.51
C LEU A 542 -23.22 -14.08 24.64
N SER A 543 -24.26 -14.16 23.80
CA SER A 543 -25.42 -13.26 23.87
C SER A 543 -26.26 -13.47 25.13
N ASP A 544 -26.38 -14.72 25.61
CA ASP A 544 -27.14 -15.04 26.82
C ASP A 544 -26.33 -14.73 28.11
N ALA A 545 -24.99 -14.68 28.05
CA ALA A 545 -24.13 -14.24 29.16
C ALA A 545 -24.15 -12.72 29.36
N GLY A 546 -24.09 -11.93 28.28
CA GLY A 546 -24.17 -10.46 28.36
C GLY A 546 -25.51 -9.94 28.92
N LYS A 547 -26.59 -10.72 28.81
CA LYS A 547 -27.90 -10.41 29.42
C LYS A 547 -28.01 -10.71 30.91
N LYS A 548 -27.04 -11.40 31.51
CA LYS A 548 -27.04 -11.76 32.95
C LYS A 548 -26.22 -10.80 33.82
N GLU A 549 -25.41 -9.93 33.23
CA GLU A 549 -24.59 -8.93 33.93
C GLU A 549 -25.19 -7.51 33.94
N LEU A 550 -26.38 -7.33 33.36
CA LEU A 550 -27.25 -6.14 33.45
C LEU A 550 -28.46 -6.44 34.33
#